data_AF-A0A9D2SJ25-F1
#
_entry.id   AF-A0A9D2SJ25-F1
#
_cell.length_a   1.000
_cell.length_b   1.000
_cell.length_c   1.000
_cell.angle_alpha   90.00
_cell.angle_beta   90.00
_cell.angle_gamma   90.00
#
_symmetry.space_group_name_H-M   'P 1'
#
loop_
_entity.id
_entity.type
_entity.pdbx_description
1 polymer ?
#
loop_
_entity_poly.entity_id
_entity_poly.type
_entity_poly.pdbx_seq_one_letter_code
_entity_poly.pdbx_strand_id
1 'polypeptide(L)' 'MTQIELERKIENTREDLNAAIAGNMTKSRILDISRLLDGLIEEYLDQNGSRKGTEDEQALYMGKGRQKGC' A
#
# COMPACT_ATOMS: atom_id res chain seq x y z
N MET A 1 -7.92 -13.99 -3.39
CA MET A 1 -8.54 -13.55 -2.12
C MET A 1 -9.80 -12.79 -2.46
N THR A 2 -10.86 -12.85 -1.66
CA THR A 2 -12.02 -11.97 -1.91
C THR A 2 -11.70 -10.55 -1.44
N GLN A 3 -12.41 -9.55 -1.97
CA GLN A 3 -12.22 -8.14 -1.59
C GLN A 3 -12.40 -7.92 -0.08
N ILE A 4 -13.41 -8.55 0.52
CA ILE A 4 -13.71 -8.44 1.96
C ILE A 4 -12.57 -9.04 2.81
N GLU A 5 -12.01 -10.17 2.38
CA GLU A 5 -10.86 -10.78 3.05
C GLU A 5 -9.61 -9.90 2.94
N LEU A 6 -9.43 -9.25 1.79
CA LEU A 6 -8.30 -8.36 1.55
C LEU A 6 -8.39 -7.09 2.41
N GLU A 7 -9.57 -6.48 2.51
CA GLU A 7 -9.82 -5.33 3.41
C GLU A 7 -9.54 -5.70 4.87
N ARG A 8 -10.01 -6.86 5.33
CA ARG A 8 -9.68 -7.35 6.68
C ARG A 8 -8.18 -7.54 6.89
N LYS A 9 -7.47 -8.08 5.90
CA LYS A 9 -6.01 -8.27 6.02
C LYS A 9 -5.27 -6.94 6.07
N ILE A 10 -5.68 -5.95 5.28
CA ILE A 10 -5.11 -4.60 5.32
C ILE A 10 -5.32 -3.98 6.70
N GLU A 11 -6.53 -4.08 7.26
CA GLU A 11 -6.84 -3.53 8.58
C GLU A 11 -6.00 -4.22 9.68
N ASN A 12 -5.97 -5.55 9.71
CA ASN A 12 -5.15 -6.31 10.67
C ASN A 12 -3.66 -5.95 10.54
N THR A 13 -3.13 -5.86 9.32
CA THR A 13 -1.71 -5.55 9.09
C THR A 13 -1.36 -4.11 9.49
N ARG A 14 -2.33 -3.19 9.36
CA ARG A 14 -2.20 -1.82 9.86
C ARG A 14 -2.19 -1.78 11.39
N GLU A 15 -3.02 -2.57 12.05
CA GLU A 15 -2.99 -2.72 13.51
C GLU A 15 -1.66 -3.31 13.99
N ASP A 16 -1.13 -4.32 13.30
CA ASP A 16 0.19 -4.90 13.58
C ASP A 16 1.31 -3.87 13.42
N LEU A 17 1.24 -3.01 12.40
CA LEU A 17 2.19 -1.92 12.21
C LEU A 17 2.13 -0.92 13.36
N ASN A 18 0.93 -0.52 13.76
CA ASN A 18 0.73 0.39 14.89
C ASN A 18 1.26 -0.23 16.20
N ALA A 19 0.99 -1.51 16.43
CA ALA A 19 1.48 -2.24 17.59
C ALA A 19 3.02 -2.35 17.57
N ALA A 20 3.63 -2.58 16.40
CA ALA A 20 5.09 -2.63 16.27
C ALA A 20 5.74 -1.28 16.56
N ILE A 21 5.13 -0.17 16.12
CA ILE A 21 5.60 1.19 16.42
C ILE A 21 5.43 1.50 17.91
N ALA A 22 4.25 1.24 18.49
CA ALA A 22 3.96 1.49 19.89
C ALA A 22 4.83 0.62 20.83
N GLY A 23 5.10 -0.61 20.44
CA GLY A 23 6.00 -1.54 21.13
C GLY A 23 7.49 -1.25 20.93
N ASN A 24 7.83 -0.17 20.21
CA ASN A 24 9.21 0.24 19.91
C ASN A 24 10.05 -0.89 19.31
N MET A 25 9.44 -1.68 18.41
CA MET A 25 10.12 -2.77 17.71
C MET A 25 11.27 -2.25 16.85
N THR A 26 12.13 -3.16 16.41
CA THR A 26 13.26 -2.81 15.55
C THR A 26 12.77 -2.19 14.24
N LYS A 27 13.54 -1.23 13.71
CA LYS A 27 13.25 -0.58 12.43
C LYS A 27 13.07 -1.60 11.30
N SER A 28 13.86 -2.67 11.28
CA SER A 28 13.71 -3.76 10.30
C SER A 28 12.31 -4.38 10.36
N ARG A 29 11.82 -4.68 11.57
CA ARG A 29 10.50 -5.30 11.75
C ARG A 29 9.37 -4.37 11.34
N ILE A 30 9.48 -3.08 11.67
CA ILE A 30 8.51 -2.06 11.23
C ILE A 30 8.50 -1.98 9.71
N LEU A 31 9.67 -1.94 9.06
CA LEU A 31 9.78 -1.91 7.60
C LEU A 31 9.23 -3.16 6.92
N ASP A 32 9.44 -4.34 7.49
CA ASP A 32 8.88 -5.58 6.95
C ASP A 32 7.35 -5.56 6.97
N ILE A 33 6.75 -5.07 8.05
CA ILE A 33 5.29 -4.94 8.17
C ILE A 33 4.77 -3.85 7.23
N SER A 34 5.47 -2.72 7.11
CA SER A 34 5.10 -1.66 6.16
C SER A 34 5.09 -2.16 4.71
N ARG A 35 6.12 -2.91 4.30
CA ARG A 35 6.18 -3.48 2.94
C ARG A 35 5.05 -4.49 2.68
N LEU A 36 4.70 -5.27 3.70
CA LEU A 36 3.57 -6.19 3.60
C LEU A 36 2.25 -5.41 3.42
N LEU A 37 2.07 -4.32 4.18
CA LEU A 37 0.91 -3.45 4.06
C LEU A 37 0.82 -2.82 2.66
N ASP A 38 1.93 -2.30 2.13
CA ASP A 38 2.01 -1.72 0.79
C ASP A 38 1.59 -2.74 -0.27
N GLY A 39 2.09 -3.97 -0.20
CA GLY A 39 1.73 -5.04 -1.14
C GLY A 39 0.24 -5.43 -1.07
N LEU A 40 -0.37 -5.42 0.12
CA LEU A 40 -1.82 -5.67 0.25
C LEU A 40 -2.66 -4.52 -0.32
N ILE A 41 -2.21 -3.27 -0.16
CA ILE A 41 -2.86 -2.10 -0.75
C ILE A 41 -2.75 -2.15 -2.27
N GLU A 42 -1.59 -2.50 -2.82
CA GLU A 42 -1.42 -2.70 -4.26
C GLU A 42 -2.36 -3.80 -4.80
N GLU A 43 -2.48 -4.93 -4.12
CA GLU A 43 -3.42 -6.00 -4.49
C GLU A 43 -4.88 -5.50 -4.45
N TYR A 44 -5.23 -4.64 -3.49
CA TYR A 44 -6.58 -4.07 -3.37
C TYR A 44 -6.87 -3.08 -4.50
N LEU A 45 -5.89 -2.25 -4.84
CA LEU A 45 -5.97 -1.32 -5.96
C LEU A 45 -6.04 -2.06 -7.29
N ASP A 46 -5.33 -3.16 -7.49
CA ASP A 46 -5.39 -3.97 -8.70
C ASP A 46 -6.77 -4.64 -8.88
N GLN A 47 -7.32 -5.21 -7.80
CA GLN A 47 -8.66 -5.81 -7.81
C GLN A 47 -9.78 -4.77 -8.05
N ASN A 48 -9.60 -3.55 -7.57
CA ASN A 48 -10.55 -2.45 -7.81
C ASN A 48 -10.31 -1.75 -9.16
N GLY A 49 -9.07 -1.63 -9.61
CA GLY A 49 -8.68 -1.08 -10.90
C GLY A 49 -9.16 -1.94 -12.05
N SER A 50 -9.09 -3.27 -11.90
CA SER A 50 -9.69 -4.24 -12.84
C SER A 50 -11.22 -4.14 -12.92
N ARG A 51 -11.89 -3.56 -11.90
CA ARG A 51 -13.34 -3.28 -11.91
C ARG A 51 -13.69 -1.88 -12.44
N LYS A 52 -12.73 -0.95 -12.49
CA LYS A 52 -12.86 0.39 -13.07
C LYS A 52 -12.15 0.46 -14.43
N GLY A 53 -12.56 -0.42 -15.34
CA GLY A 53 -12.31 -0.26 -16.78
C GLY A 53 -13.23 0.76 -17.43
N THR A 54 -13.45 1.92 -16.78
CA THR A 54 -14.02 3.12 -17.40
C THR A 54 -13.51 4.34 -16.63
N GLU A 55 -12.50 4.97 -17.23
CA GLU A 55 -12.17 6.40 -17.13
C GLU A 55 -11.49 6.91 -15.83
N ASP A 56 -10.28 7.42 -16.03
CA ASP A 56 -9.53 8.38 -15.21
C ASP A 56 -9.11 7.98 -13.79
N GLU A 57 -7.85 7.56 -13.60
CA GLU A 57 -6.93 8.19 -12.62
C GLU A 57 -5.46 7.69 -12.66
N GLN A 58 -4.84 7.57 -13.85
CA GLN A 58 -3.39 7.32 -13.95
C GLN A 58 -2.51 8.54 -13.61
N ALA A 59 -3.04 9.55 -12.93
CA ALA A 59 -2.36 10.84 -12.74
C ALA A 59 -1.61 11.01 -11.41
N LEU A 60 -1.79 10.15 -10.39
CA LEU A 60 -1.32 10.50 -9.04
C LEU A 60 0.05 9.96 -8.58
N TYR A 61 0.67 8.99 -9.28
CA TYR A 61 1.90 8.34 -8.78
C TYR A 61 3.16 8.47 -9.65
N MET A 62 3.20 9.41 -10.61
CA MET A 62 4.43 9.68 -11.39
C MET A 62 4.81 11.17 -11.38
N GLY A 63 5.02 11.72 -10.19
CA GLY A 63 5.53 13.07 -9.95
C GLY A 63 7.06 13.19 -10.07
N LYS A 64 7.57 13.04 -11.30
CA LYS A 64 8.80 13.64 -11.88
C LYS A 64 10.10 13.66 -11.04
N GLY A 65 10.88 12.60 -11.18
CA GLY A 65 12.34 12.74 -11.29
C GLY A 65 12.74 12.91 -12.77
N ARG A 66 13.22 14.09 -13.18
CA ARG A 66 14.11 14.27 -14.35
C ARG A 66 14.71 15.69 -14.48
N GLN A 67 16.00 15.75 -14.18
CA GLN A 67 17.12 16.48 -14.82
C GLN A 67 16.89 17.54 -15.93
N LYS A 68 17.61 18.66 -15.74
CA LYS A 68 18.58 19.36 -16.64
C LYS A 68 18.06 20.31 -17.74
N GLY A 69 18.59 21.54 -17.70
CA GLY A 69 19.01 22.30 -18.88
C GLY A 69 18.31 23.64 -19.10
N CYS A 70 18.99 24.73 -18.73
CA CYS A 70 19.38 25.85 -19.60
C CYS A 70 20.59 26.54 -18.96
#